data_AF-A0ABD3AUQ2-F1
#
_entry.id   AF-A0ABD3AUQ2-F1
#
_cell.length_a   1.000
_cell.length_b   1.000
_cell.length_c   1.000
_cell.angle_alpha   90.00
_cell.angle_beta   90.00
_cell.angle_gamma   90.00
#
_symmetry.space_group_name_H-M   'P 1'
#
loop_
_entity.id
_entity.type
_entity.pdbx_description
1 polymer ?
#
loop_
_entity_poly.entity_id
_entity_poly.type
_entity_poly.pdbx_seq_one_letter_code
_entity_poly.pdbx_strand_id
1 'polypeptide(L)'
;MMCVSDWRTLFDKAKVTHIEQEASNHCMLLLDTDPILRKGERDSALTGMVVYNEAEDVVKEAWKGKVNGSRMFIVHKKIKVCRIMLLNWNRSLNINAGKEIKWIK
;
A
#
# COMPACT_ATOMS: atom_id res chain seq x y z
N MET A 1 -20.45 -21.49 28.77
CA MET A 1 -20.60 -20.39 27.79
C MET A 1 -20.61 -19.07 28.55
N MET A 2 -19.44 -18.64 29.02
CA MET A 2 -19.17 -17.32 29.61
C MET A 2 -17.83 -16.91 28.99
N CYS A 3 -17.86 -16.01 28.02
CA CYS A 3 -16.64 -15.59 27.31
C CYS A 3 -16.86 -14.24 26.61
N VAL A 4 -18.07 -13.98 26.10
CA VAL A 4 -18.35 -12.73 25.34
C VAL A 4 -18.64 -11.54 26.26
N SER A 5 -19.31 -11.75 27.40
CA SER A 5 -19.61 -10.70 28.37
C SER A 5 -18.33 -10.18 29.02
N ASP A 6 -17.49 -11.10 29.49
CA ASP A 6 -16.31 -10.79 30.29
C ASP A 6 -15.23 -10.11 29.44
N TRP A 7 -15.11 -10.53 28.17
CA TRP A 7 -14.23 -9.90 27.20
C TRP A 7 -14.63 -8.44 26.90
N ARG A 8 -15.93 -8.19 26.70
CA ARG A 8 -16.43 -6.82 26.46
C ARG A 8 -16.23 -5.91 27.67
N THR A 9 -16.28 -6.44 28.88
CA THR A 9 -15.97 -5.68 30.09
C THR A 9 -14.48 -5.44 30.30
N LEU A 10 -13.62 -6.36 29.87
CA LEU A 10 -12.16 -6.22 29.97
C LEU A 10 -11.59 -5.26 28.92
N PHE A 11 -12.22 -5.17 27.76
CA PHE A 11 -11.79 -4.33 26.64
C PHE A 11 -12.91 -3.40 26.17
N ASP A 12 -13.44 -2.61 27.11
CA ASP A 12 -14.57 -1.69 26.90
C ASP A 12 -14.34 -0.64 25.80
N LYS A 13 -13.06 -0.30 25.57
CA LYS A 13 -12.61 0.66 24.57
C LYS A 13 -12.09 0.02 23.30
N ALA A 14 -12.14 -1.30 23.16
CA ALA A 14 -11.58 -1.97 22.00
C ALA A 14 -12.18 -1.44 20.70
N LYS A 15 -11.32 -1.17 19.73
CA LYS A 15 -11.73 -0.67 18.42
C LYS A 15 -11.27 -1.64 17.34
N VAL A 16 -12.20 -1.99 16.45
CA VAL A 16 -11.89 -2.71 15.22
C VAL A 16 -11.86 -1.70 14.08
N THR A 17 -10.75 -1.65 13.35
CA THR A 17 -10.65 -0.88 12.11
C THR A 17 -10.48 -1.80 10.92
N HIS A 18 -11.27 -1.54 9.89
CA HIS A 18 -11.07 -2.15 8.58
C HIS A 18 -9.98 -1.37 7.85
N ILE A 19 -8.94 -2.05 7.42
CA ILE A 19 -7.88 -1.46 6.60
C ILE A 19 -8.17 -1.87 5.16
N GLU A 20 -8.71 -0.93 4.38
CA GLU A 20 -8.95 -1.12 2.96
C GLU A 20 -7.61 -1.33 2.25
N GLN A 21 -7.47 -2.48 1.59
CA GLN A 21 -6.27 -2.84 0.85
C GLN A 21 -6.67 -3.26 -0.56
N GLU A 22 -6.35 -2.44 -1.54
CA GLU A 22 -6.60 -2.75 -2.97
C GLU A 22 -5.64 -3.81 -3.52
N ALA A 23 -4.52 -4.05 -2.84
CA ALA A 23 -3.46 -4.96 -3.26
C ALA A 23 -3.66 -6.43 -2.82
N SER A 24 -4.75 -6.76 -2.13
CA SER A 24 -5.07 -8.13 -1.68
C SER A 24 -6.57 -8.37 -1.70
N ASN A 25 -6.96 -9.59 -2.02
CA ASN A 25 -8.34 -10.07 -1.94
C ASN A 25 -8.76 -10.45 -0.50
N HIS A 26 -7.88 -10.27 0.48
CA HIS A 26 -8.18 -10.46 1.90
C HIS A 26 -8.28 -9.10 2.62
N CYS A 27 -9.41 -8.88 3.31
CA CYS A 27 -9.63 -7.70 4.14
C CYS A 27 -8.84 -7.81 5.45
N MET A 28 -8.00 -6.81 5.75
CA MET A 28 -7.27 -6.77 7.01
C MET A 28 -8.14 -6.12 8.10
N LEU A 29 -8.26 -6.81 9.24
CA LEU A 29 -8.91 -6.30 10.44
C LEU A 29 -7.86 -6.05 11.51
N LEU A 30 -7.80 -4.82 12.01
CA LEU A 30 -6.99 -4.47 13.17
C LEU A 30 -7.90 -4.36 14.39
N LEU A 31 -7.70 -5.25 15.37
CA LEU A 31 -8.34 -5.17 16.68
C LEU A 31 -7.36 -4.54 17.66
N ASP A 32 -7.65 -3.33 18.09
CA ASP A 32 -6.93 -2.64 19.16
C ASP A 32 -7.70 -2.82 20.46
N THR A 33 -7.11 -3.53 21.43
CA THR A 33 -7.75 -3.88 22.70
C THR A 33 -7.56 -2.83 23.79
N ASP A 34 -6.58 -1.93 23.64
CA ASP A 34 -6.34 -0.80 24.55
C ASP A 34 -5.85 0.39 23.73
N PRO A 35 -6.76 1.06 22.98
CA PRO A 35 -6.39 2.15 22.12
C PRO A 35 -6.02 3.35 22.99
N ILE A 36 -4.74 3.42 23.34
CA ILE A 36 -4.16 4.66 23.82
C ILE A 36 -4.34 5.64 22.67
N LEU A 37 -4.99 6.79 22.91
CA LEU A 37 -5.02 7.94 22.00
C LEU A 37 -3.60 8.53 21.88
N ARG A 38 -2.62 7.69 21.53
CA ARG A 38 -1.31 8.14 21.09
C ARG A 38 -1.55 8.77 19.75
N LYS A 39 -1.30 10.06 19.69
CA LYS A 39 -0.89 10.78 18.48
C LYS A 39 0.46 10.20 18.03
N GLY A 40 0.49 8.89 17.74
CA GLY A 40 1.66 8.18 17.30
C GLY A 40 1.92 8.56 15.86
N GLU A 41 3.17 8.88 15.54
CA GLU A 41 3.62 8.97 14.15
C GLU A 41 3.21 7.68 13.45
N ARG A 42 2.26 7.82 12.53
CA ARG A 42 1.84 6.77 11.62
C ARG A 42 3.09 6.32 10.87
N ASP A 43 3.47 5.05 10.96
CA ASP A 43 4.55 4.50 10.14
C ASP A 43 4.20 4.75 8.67
N SER A 44 4.82 5.79 8.11
CA SER A 44 4.51 6.33 6.79
C SER A 44 4.92 5.38 5.67
N ALA A 45 5.68 4.33 5.99
CA ALA A 45 6.14 3.31 5.05
C ALA A 45 4.97 2.60 4.32
N LEU A 46 3.82 2.42 4.98
CA LEU A 46 2.62 1.82 4.37
C LEU A 46 1.64 2.85 3.78
N THR A 47 1.72 4.11 4.23
CA THR A 47 0.80 5.18 3.78
C THR A 47 1.34 5.93 2.56
N GLY A 48 2.64 5.74 2.21
CA GLY A 48 3.32 6.43 1.12
C GLY A 48 3.10 5.85 -0.28
N MET A 49 2.34 4.76 -0.43
CA MET A 49 1.89 4.31 -1.75
C MET A 49 0.74 5.23 -2.21
N VAL A 50 1.11 6.40 -2.72
CA VAL A 50 0.19 7.19 -3.53
C VAL A 50 -0.08 6.39 -4.80
N VAL A 51 -1.28 5.82 -4.89
CA VAL A 51 -1.75 5.14 -6.09
C VAL A 51 -2.12 6.24 -7.08
N TYR A 52 -1.21 6.55 -7.98
CA TYR A 52 -1.48 7.40 -9.12
C TYR A 52 -2.22 6.57 -10.17
N ASN A 53 -3.38 7.04 -10.63
CA ASN A 53 -4.11 6.38 -11.72
C ASN A 53 -3.23 6.27 -12.98
N GLU A 54 -2.33 7.23 -13.17
CA GLU A 54 -1.35 7.26 -14.26
C GLU A 54 -0.32 6.12 -14.18
N ALA A 55 -0.08 5.56 -12.99
CA ALA A 55 0.80 4.41 -12.84
C ALA A 55 0.19 3.15 -13.49
N GLU A 56 -1.14 3.03 -13.49
CA GLU A 56 -1.85 1.94 -14.15
C GLU A 56 -1.61 1.98 -15.66
N ASP A 57 -1.65 3.17 -16.27
CA ASP A 57 -1.40 3.35 -17.70
C ASP A 57 0.05 3.00 -18.08
N VAL A 58 1.02 3.38 -17.25
CA VAL A 58 2.43 2.99 -17.44
C VAL A 58 2.59 1.46 -17.43
N VAL A 59 1.91 0.76 -16.52
CA VAL A 59 1.93 -0.70 -16.47
C VAL A 59 1.24 -1.32 -17.68
N LYS A 60 0.07 -0.80 -18.09
CA LYS A 60 -0.66 -1.27 -19.28
C LYS A 60 0.20 -1.17 -20.54
N GLU A 61 0.86 -0.03 -20.75
CA GLU A 61 1.76 0.17 -21.89
C GLU A 61 2.97 -0.76 -21.84
N ALA A 62 3.63 -0.87 -20.69
CA ALA A 62 4.77 -1.77 -20.50
C ALA A 62 4.39 -3.25 -20.73
N TRP A 63 3.17 -3.65 -20.37
CA TRP A 63 2.70 -5.03 -20.46
C TRP A 63 2.34 -5.46 -21.89
N LYS A 64 1.99 -4.51 -22.78
CA LYS A 64 1.67 -4.77 -24.19
C LYS A 64 2.87 -5.24 -25.02
N GLY A 65 4.10 -5.01 -24.54
CA GLY A 65 5.32 -5.43 -25.22
C GLY A 65 5.34 -6.94 -25.53
N LYS A 66 5.63 -7.29 -26.80
CA LYS A 66 5.80 -8.69 -27.19
C LYS A 66 7.15 -9.20 -26.70
N VAL A 67 7.12 -10.31 -25.96
CA VAL A 67 8.30 -11.04 -25.50
C VAL A 67 8.16 -12.48 -25.95
N ASN A 68 9.21 -13.02 -26.58
CA ASN A 68 9.25 -14.41 -27.02
C ASN A 68 10.04 -15.26 -26.01
N GLY A 69 9.62 -16.51 -25.80
CA GLY A 69 10.28 -17.45 -24.90
C GLY A 69 9.31 -18.39 -24.22
N SER A 70 9.77 -19.10 -23.18
CA SER A 70 8.90 -19.92 -22.33
C SER A 70 7.92 -19.03 -21.55
N ARG A 71 6.77 -19.59 -21.16
CA ARG A 71 5.72 -18.85 -20.44
C ARG A 71 6.26 -18.08 -19.23
N MET A 72 7.08 -18.73 -18.40
CA MET A 72 7.68 -18.10 -17.22
C MET A 72 8.69 -17.02 -17.58
N PHE A 73 9.48 -17.22 -18.64
CA PHE A 73 10.42 -16.22 -19.13
C PHE A 73 9.70 -14.96 -19.62
N ILE A 74 8.60 -15.13 -20.35
CA ILE A 74 7.76 -14.03 -20.83
C ILE A 74 7.24 -13.20 -19.66
N VAL A 75 6.64 -13.85 -18.66
CA VAL A 75 6.11 -13.17 -17.47
C VAL A 75 7.22 -12.44 -16.72
N HIS A 76 8.34 -13.12 -16.44
CA HIS A 76 9.49 -12.52 -15.75
C HIS A 76 10.03 -11.29 -16.48
N LYS A 77 10.17 -11.36 -17.81
CA LYS A 77 10.61 -10.22 -18.63
C LYS A 77 9.61 -9.08 -18.59
N LYS A 78 8.31 -9.35 -18.72
CA LYS A 78 7.27 -8.31 -18.66
C LYS A 78 7.25 -7.60 -17.31
N ILE A 79 7.35 -8.34 -16.20
CA ILE A 79 7.46 -7.77 -14.85
C ILE A 79 8.71 -6.87 -14.75
N LYS A 80 9.85 -7.35 -15.28
CA LYS A 80 11.09 -6.55 -15.30
C LYS A 80 10.93 -5.24 -16.09
N VAL A 81 10.25 -5.27 -17.24
CA VAL A 81 9.97 -4.06 -18.04
C VAL A 81 9.06 -3.11 -17.27
N CYS A 82 7.97 -3.60 -16.68
CA CYS A 82 7.05 -2.78 -15.88
C CYS A 82 7.78 -2.09 -14.73
N ARG A 83 8.65 -2.81 -14.00
CA ARG A 83 9.48 -2.24 -12.94
C ARG A 83 10.36 -1.09 -13.44
N ILE A 84 11.03 -1.27 -14.58
CA ILE A 84 11.92 -0.24 -15.16
C ILE A 84 11.10 0.99 -15.58
N MET A 85 9.97 0.78 -16.25
CA MET A 85 9.07 1.85 -16.70
C MET A 85 8.51 2.65 -15.52
N LEU A 86 8.02 1.97 -14.47
CA LEU A 86 7.54 2.62 -13.25
C LEU A 86 8.65 3.41 -12.54
N LEU A 87 9.87 2.88 -12.46
CA LEU A 87 11.00 3.61 -11.87
C LEU A 87 11.34 4.87 -12.66
N ASN A 88 11.32 4.82 -13.99
CA ASN A 88 11.58 5.97 -14.84
C ASN A 88 10.46 7.00 -14.75
N TRP A 89 9.21 6.55 -14.77
CA TRP A 89 8.05 7.41 -14.58
C TRP A 89 8.08 8.09 -13.21
N ASN A 90 8.33 7.35 -12.12
CA ASN A 90 8.45 7.94 -10.78
C ASN A 90 9.57 9.00 -10.71
N ARG A 91 10.70 8.79 -11.38
CA ARG A 91 11.76 9.81 -11.51
C ARG A 91 11.27 11.05 -12.27
N SER A 92 10.45 10.87 -13.32
CA SER A 92 9.90 11.98 -14.10
C SER A 92 8.93 12.86 -13.32
N LEU A 93 8.22 12.30 -12.33
CA LEU A 93 7.35 13.09 -11.45
C LEU A 93 8.11 14.14 -10.64
N ASN A 94 9.44 14.00 -10.50
CA ASN A 94 10.33 14.97 -9.84
C ASN A 94 9.86 15.40 -8.43
N ILE A 95 9.09 14.53 -7.78
CA ILE A 95 8.58 14.68 -6.41
C ILE A 95 9.78 14.44 -5.49
N ASN A 96 10.61 15.46 -5.34
CA ASN A 96 11.53 15.50 -4.24
C ASN A 96 10.69 15.70 -2.98
N ALA A 97 10.42 14.62 -2.24
CA ALA A 97 9.77 14.70 -0.93
C ALA A 97 10.45 15.72 0.00
N GLY A 98 11.76 15.96 -0.18
CA GLY A 98 12.51 17.01 0.53
C GLY A 98 12.20 18.47 0.14
N LYS A 99 11.54 18.74 -1.00
CA LYS A 99 11.14 20.11 -1.40
C LYS A 99 9.81 20.54 -0.78
N GLU A 100 8.89 19.61 -0.55
CA GLU A 100 7.60 19.83 0.12
C GLU A 100 7.75 20.18 1.61
N ILE A 101 8.82 19.70 2.28
CA ILE A 101 9.10 19.98 3.70
C ILE A 101 9.39 21.48 3.96
N LYS A 102 9.69 22.27 2.93
CA LYS A 102 9.96 23.71 3.09
C LYS A 102 8.72 24.57 3.39
N TRP A 103 7.51 24.05 3.22
CA TRP A 103 6.27 24.80 3.46
C TRP A 103 5.64 24.57 4.83
N ILE A 104 6.30 23.77 5.70
CA ILE A 104 5.87 23.51 7.09
C ILE A 104 6.86 24.14 8.08
N LYS A 105 7.33 25.35 7.79
CA LYS A 105 8.16 26.14 8.73
C LYS A 105 7.59 27.52 8.94
#